data_AF-A0AA43TRH9-F1
#
_entry.id   AF-A0AA43TRH9-F1
#
_cell.length_a   1.000
_cell.length_b   1.000
_cell.length_c   1.000
_cell.angle_alpha   90.00
_cell.angle_beta   90.00
_cell.angle_gamma   90.00
#
_symmetry.space_group_name_H-M   'P 1'
#
loop_
_entity.id
_entity.type
_entity.pdbx_description
1 polymer ?
#
loop_
_entity_poly.entity_id
_entity_poly.type
_entity_poly.pdbx_seq_one_letter_code
_entity_poly.pdbx_strand_id
1 'polypeptide(L)'
;MKELKFSEISLDNFAKIYEEMTNLVRKDLAGEVFFSGSHAEFGEITLYQPKGSNNAIMLQHDKPISETRFDIPEFCISLIA
;
A
#
# COMPACT_ATOMS: atom_id res chain seq x y z
N MET A 1 -7.20 0.61 18.08
CA MET A 1 -6.59 0.39 16.74
C MET A 1 -7.61 0.85 15.72
N LYS A 2 -7.23 1.76 14.83
CA LYS A 2 -8.16 2.32 13.84
C LYS A 2 -8.25 1.40 12.61
N GLU A 3 -9.43 1.38 11.99
CA GLU A 3 -9.84 0.47 10.92
C GLU A 3 -9.03 0.74 9.64
N LEU A 4 -8.08 -0.14 9.32
CA LEU A 4 -7.46 -0.18 8.01
C LEU A 4 -8.49 -0.66 6.99
N LYS A 5 -8.67 0.09 5.90
CA LYS A 5 -9.52 -0.32 4.79
C LYS A 5 -8.68 -1.01 3.72
N PHE A 6 -9.09 -2.22 3.38
CA PHE A 6 -8.45 -3.06 2.37
C PHE A 6 -9.33 -3.09 1.13
N SER A 7 -8.73 -2.79 0.00
CA SER A 7 -9.38 -2.93 -1.30
C SER A 7 -8.44 -3.62 -2.26
N GLU A 8 -8.94 -4.64 -2.95
CA GLU A 8 -8.26 -5.17 -4.13
C GLU A 8 -8.52 -4.26 -5.34
N ILE A 9 -7.45 -3.94 -6.06
CA ILE A 9 -7.47 -3.09 -7.24
C ILE A 9 -6.73 -3.79 -8.38
N SER A 10 -7.11 -3.51 -9.63
CA SER A 10 -6.36 -4.01 -10.79
C SER A 10 -4.98 -3.37 -10.88
N LEU A 11 -4.06 -4.00 -11.62
CA LEU A 11 -2.76 -3.39 -11.92
C LEU A 11 -2.86 -2.04 -12.65
N ASP A 12 -3.87 -1.85 -13.50
CA ASP A 12 -4.10 -0.57 -14.17
C ASP A 12 -4.47 0.54 -13.17
N ASN A 13 -5.31 0.22 -12.18
CA ASN A 13 -5.67 1.17 -11.13
C ASN A 13 -4.50 1.42 -10.19
N PHE A 14 -3.72 0.38 -9.87
CA PHE A 14 -2.49 0.51 -9.10
C PHE A 14 -1.51 1.46 -9.78
N ALA A 15 -1.28 1.32 -11.08
CA ALA A 15 -0.36 2.17 -11.83
C ALA A 15 -0.79 3.65 -11.78
N LYS A 16 -2.09 3.92 -11.99
CA LYS A 16 -2.64 5.28 -11.91
C LYS A 16 -2.47 5.90 -10.54
N ILE A 17 -2.88 5.18 -9.48
CA ILE A 17 -2.77 5.68 -8.10
C ILE A 17 -1.30 5.89 -7.75
N TYR A 18 -0.43 4.96 -8.15
CA TYR A 18 1.02 5.08 -7.95
C TYR A 18 1.60 6.33 -8.60
N GLU A 19 1.19 6.68 -9.82
CA GLU A 19 1.63 7.90 -10.52
C GLU A 19 1.16 9.19 -9.81
N GLU A 20 0.00 9.14 -9.14
CA GLU A 20 -0.61 10.27 -8.43
C GLU A 20 -0.11 10.43 -6.98
N MET A 21 0.60 9.43 -6.44
CA MET A 21 1.07 9.46 -5.06
C MET A 21 2.26 10.41 -4.86
N THR A 22 2.17 11.22 -3.80
CA THR A 22 3.22 12.14 -3.37
C THR A 22 4.01 11.54 -2.19
N ASN A 23 5.33 11.77 -2.14
CA ASN A 23 6.23 11.32 -1.06
C ASN A 23 6.29 9.79 -0.86
N LEU A 24 6.58 9.09 -1.95
CA LEU A 24 6.62 7.62 -2.00
C LEU A 24 7.83 7.02 -1.27
N VAL A 25 7.58 5.96 -0.50
CA VAL A 25 8.60 5.03 0.03
C VAL A 25 8.40 3.66 -0.60
N ARG A 26 9.44 3.17 -1.30
CA ARG A 26 9.46 1.83 -1.91
C ARG A 26 10.18 0.83 -1.03
N LYS A 27 9.62 -0.37 -0.88
CA LYS A 27 10.29 -1.53 -0.28
C LYS A 27 10.09 -2.76 -1.15
N ASP A 28 11.20 -3.38 -1.56
CA ASP A 28 11.21 -4.65 -2.29
C ASP A 28 11.45 -5.81 -1.33
N LEU A 29 10.54 -6.77 -1.29
CA LEU A 29 10.63 -7.98 -0.46
C LEU A 29 10.36 -9.19 -1.35
N ALA A 30 11.33 -10.10 -1.52
CA ALA A 30 11.14 -11.39 -2.20
C ALA A 30 10.39 -11.38 -3.58
N GLY A 31 10.37 -10.23 -4.29
CA GLY A 31 9.66 -10.03 -5.56
C GLY A 31 8.26 -9.43 -5.44
N GLU A 32 7.86 -9.06 -4.22
CA GLU A 32 6.73 -8.21 -3.89
C GLU A 32 7.18 -6.76 -3.78
N VAL A 33 6.31 -5.84 -4.19
CA VAL A 33 6.61 -4.40 -4.17
C VAL A 33 5.59 -3.68 -3.30
N PHE A 34 6.10 -2.89 -2.36
CA PHE A 34 5.31 -2.05 -1.47
C PHE A 34 5.64 -0.58 -1.71
N PHE A 35 4.59 0.24 -1.81
CA PHE A 35 4.69 1.68 -1.94
C PHE A 35 3.81 2.35 -0.91
N SER A 36 4.36 3.25 -0.10
CA SER A 36 3.58 4.03 0.86
C SER A 36 3.73 5.52 0.53
N GLY A 37 2.64 6.28 0.62
CA GLY A 37 2.65 7.71 0.35
C GLY A 37 1.26 8.33 0.46
N SER A 38 1.17 9.62 0.15
CA SER A 38 -0.06 10.40 0.23
C SER A 38 -0.72 10.49 -1.15
N HIS A 39 -2.05 10.29 -1.20
CA HIS A 39 -2.87 10.42 -2.39
C HIS A 39 -3.98 11.46 -2.16
N ALA A 40 -4.33 12.23 -3.19
CA ALA A 40 -5.30 13.33 -3.04
C ALA A 40 -6.69 12.85 -2.62
N GLU A 41 -7.18 11.75 -3.19
CA GLU A 41 -8.52 11.21 -2.91
C GLU A 41 -8.54 10.23 -1.73
N PHE A 42 -7.47 9.43 -1.58
CA PHE A 42 -7.44 8.32 -0.63
C PHE A 42 -6.67 8.65 0.64
N GLY A 43 -6.07 9.85 0.74
CA GLY A 43 -5.23 10.22 1.87
C GLY A 43 -3.98 9.36 1.94
N GLU A 44 -3.58 8.95 3.14
CA GLU A 44 -2.38 8.16 3.36
C GLU A 44 -2.63 6.70 2.98
N ILE A 45 -1.93 6.18 1.97
CA ILE A 45 -2.15 4.82 1.47
C ILE A 45 -0.86 4.02 1.35
N THR A 46 -0.99 2.70 1.37
CA THR A 46 0.04 1.76 0.98
C THR A 46 -0.48 0.83 -0.10
N LEU A 47 0.22 0.80 -1.22
CA LEU A 47 -0.02 -0.11 -2.31
C LEU A 47 0.92 -1.31 -2.20
N TYR A 48 0.37 -2.50 -2.37
CA TYR A 48 1.10 -3.75 -2.36
C TYR A 48 0.80 -4.52 -3.65
N GLN A 49 1.84 -4.86 -4.38
CA GLN A 49 1.76 -5.74 -5.54
C GLN A 49 2.42 -7.08 -5.21
N PRO A 50 1.64 -8.17 -5.06
CA PRO A 50 2.18 -9.52 -4.97
C PRO A 50 2.92 -9.90 -6.26
N LYS A 51 4.00 -10.68 -6.11
CA LYS A 51 4.77 -11.17 -7.25
C LYS A 51 3.89 -12.00 -8.19
N GLY A 52 3.80 -11.59 -9.47
CA GLY A 52 3.06 -12.34 -10.50
C GLY A 52 1.54 -12.27 -10.39
N SER A 53 1.00 -11.37 -9.56
CA SER A 53 -0.44 -11.10 -9.47
C SER A 53 -0.88 -10.05 -10.48
N ASN A 54 -2.09 -10.23 -11.03
CA ASN A 54 -2.78 -9.23 -11.86
C ASN A 54 -3.63 -8.24 -11.04
N ASN A 55 -3.63 -8.41 -9.71
CA ASN A 55 -4.27 -7.52 -8.75
C ASN A 55 -3.23 -7.01 -7.75
N ALA A 56 -3.47 -5.81 -7.24
CA ALA A 56 -2.75 -5.22 -6.13
C ALA A 56 -3.70 -4.94 -4.97
N ILE A 57 -3.15 -4.77 -3.78
CA ILE A 57 -3.91 -4.43 -2.58
C ILE A 57 -3.59 -2.99 -2.22
N MET A 58 -4.63 -2.21 -1.97
CA MET A 58 -4.53 -0.86 -1.42
C MET A 58 -4.96 -0.88 0.04
N LEU A 59 -4.12 -0.27 0.88
CA LEU A 59 -4.31 -0.10 2.31
C LEU A 59 -4.47 1.38 2.59
N GLN A 60 -5.61 1.80 3.14
CA GLN A 60 -5.82 3.18 3.55
C GLN A 60 -5.55 3.36 5.04
N HIS A 61 -4.74 4.36 5.39
CA HIS A 61 -4.32 4.69 6.75
C HIS A 61 -5.07 5.92 7.28
N ASP A 62 -5.47 5.87 8.54
CA ASP A 62 -6.10 6.98 9.26
C ASP A 62 -5.13 8.04 9.80
N LYS A 63 -3.83 7.77 9.73
CA LYS A 63 -2.75 8.59 10.30
C LYS A 63 -1.64 8.78 9.27
N PRO A 64 -0.88 9.89 9.36
CA PRO A 64 0.28 10.12 8.49
C PRO A 64 1.31 9.00 8.62
N ILE A 65 1.83 8.56 7.47
CA ILE A 65 2.85 7.51 7.37
C ILE A 65 4.13 7.87 8.15
N SER A 66 4.38 9.16 8.41
CA SER A 66 5.50 9.63 9.24
C SER A 66 5.41 9.22 10.72
N GLU A 67 4.21 8.93 11.23
CA GLU A 67 3.98 8.46 12.61
C GLU A 67 3.82 6.93 12.71
N THR A 68 3.50 6.28 11.60
CA THR A 68 3.44 4.82 11.49
C THR A 68 4.84 4.31 11.19
N ARG A 69 5.58 3.93 12.24
CA ARG A 69 6.81 3.11 12.07
C ARG A 69 6.51 2.01 11.07
N PHE A 70 7.32 1.90 10.02
CA PHE A 70 7.20 0.95 8.91
C PHE A 70 7.39 -0.51 9.37
N ASP A 71 6.52 -0.99 10.27
CA ASP A 71 6.26 -2.41 10.57
C ASP A 71 5.17 -2.99 9.64
N ILE A 72 4.98 -2.34 8.49
CA ILE A 72 4.09 -2.78 7.41
C ILE A 72 4.42 -4.20 6.88
N PRO A 73 5.67 -4.75 6.93
CA PRO A 73 5.92 -6.09 6.40
C PRO A 73 5.17 -7.19 7.16
N GLU A 74 5.32 -7.29 8.48
CA GLU A 74 4.77 -8.45 9.21
C GLU A 74 3.23 -8.39 9.27
N PHE A 75 2.67 -7.20 9.49
CA PHE A 75 1.22 -7.06 9.61
C PHE A 75 0.49 -7.34 8.29
N CYS A 76 1.01 -6.85 7.15
CA CYS A 76 0.39 -7.11 5.85
C CYS A 76 0.53 -8.58 5.44
N ILE A 77 1.67 -9.22 5.72
CA ILE A 77 1.87 -10.64 5.44
C ILE A 77 0.88 -11.49 6.27
N SER A 78 0.66 -11.16 7.54
CA SER A 78 -0.27 -11.91 8.41
C SER A 78 -1.76 -11.73 8.11
N LEU A 79 -2.14 -10.73 7.31
CA LEU A 79 -3.53 -10.50 6.90
C LEU A 79 -3.89 -11.11 5.54
N ILE A 80 -2.87 -11.52 4.77
CA ILE A 80 -3.02 -12.11 3.43
C ILE A 80 -2.81 -13.65 3.49
N ALA A 81 -2.39 -14.18 4.64
CA ALA A 81 -2.19 -15.62 4.89
C ALA A 81 -3.46 -16.33 5.39
#